data_AF-A0A1M3P648-F1
#
_entry.id   AF-A0A1M3P648-F1
#
_cell.length_a   1.000
_cell.length_b   1.000
_cell.length_c   1.000
_cell.angle_alpha   90.00
_cell.angle_beta   90.00
_cell.angle_gamma   90.00
#
_symmetry.space_group_name_H-M   'P 1'
#
loop_
_entity.id
_entity.type
_entity.pdbx_description
1 polymer ?
#
loop_
_entity_poly.entity_id
_entity_poly.type
_entity_poly.pdbx_seq_one_letter_code
_entity_poly.pdbx_strand_id
1 'polypeptide(L)'
;MSAAHPDSILIVDFGSQVTQLIARRVREAGVYSEIAPFSQAQAAFERMKPRGIILSGSPASVPEAGSPRAPQMLFDAGVPILGICYGQQVMSQQLGGEVRPGHETGEGGEFGRAFLTVTEPCVLFDGLWQVGERHQVWMSHGDKVTRFAEGFRIVATSDGAPFAVIADDTRRFYGTQFHPEVVHTPDGAKLIANFVRHVCGCAGDWTIAEFRATKIREIREAVGSGKVICGLSGGVDSAVAAVLIHEAIGDQLTCVFVDHGLMRLGEAEQVVSLFKGHYNIPLVHVDASETFLGGLAGVTDPEAKRKFIGKAFIDLFEAEARKIGGADFLAQGTLYPDVIESVSFTGGPSVTIKSHHNVGGLPERMNMKLVEPLRELFKDEVRELGRELGLPDVFVGRHPFPGPGLAIRIPGEVTQERCDILRKADAVYLEEIRNAGLYDAIWQAFAVLLPVRSVGVMGDGRTYDNVLALRAVTSTDGMTADVYPFESAFLSRVATRIINEVQGINRVVYDYTSKPPGTIEWE
;
A
#
# COMPACT_ATOMS: atom_id res chain seq x y z
N MET A 1 14.93 -22.65 9.19
CA MET A 1 14.84 -22.25 10.62
C MET A 1 15.09 -20.74 10.68
N SER A 2 14.01 -19.94 10.68
CA SER A 2 14.07 -18.49 10.79
C SER A 2 14.80 -18.09 12.08
N ALA A 3 15.76 -17.17 12.00
CA ALA A 3 16.39 -16.60 13.18
C ALA A 3 15.32 -15.86 14.00
N ALA A 4 15.11 -16.28 15.25
CA ALA A 4 14.21 -15.59 16.16
C ALA A 4 14.71 -14.14 16.32
N HIS A 5 13.89 -13.18 15.87
CA HIS A 5 14.11 -11.77 16.21
C HIS A 5 13.86 -11.63 17.71
N PRO A 6 14.87 -11.26 18.52
CA PRO A 6 14.77 -11.28 19.97
C PRO A 6 13.66 -10.36 20.49
N ASP A 7 13.35 -9.29 19.76
CA ASP A 7 12.27 -8.36 20.03
C ASP A 7 11.26 -8.36 18.86
N SER A 8 10.21 -9.14 19.02
CA SER A 8 9.16 -9.30 18.00
C SER A 8 7.77 -9.35 18.60
N ILE A 9 6.78 -8.89 17.83
CA ILE A 9 5.37 -8.91 18.19
C ILE A 9 4.60 -9.81 17.21
N LEU A 10 3.81 -10.74 17.74
CA LEU A 10 2.88 -11.52 16.94
C LEU A 10 1.53 -10.80 16.87
N ILE A 11 1.06 -10.51 15.67
CA ILE A 11 -0.27 -9.95 15.44
C ILE A 11 -1.17 -11.09 14.96
N VAL A 12 -2.16 -11.44 15.77
CA VAL A 12 -3.15 -12.47 15.44
C VAL A 12 -4.30 -11.82 14.69
N ASP A 13 -4.43 -12.18 13.41
CA ASP A 13 -5.47 -11.65 12.53
C ASP A 13 -6.77 -12.45 12.64
N PHE A 14 -7.81 -11.76 13.09
CA PHE A 14 -9.20 -12.22 13.09
C PHE A 14 -10.01 -11.64 11.94
N GLY A 15 -9.40 -10.97 10.96
CA GLY A 15 -10.08 -10.51 9.75
C GLY A 15 -10.37 -9.03 9.64
N SER A 16 -9.72 -8.22 10.46
CA SER A 16 -9.92 -6.77 10.34
C SER A 16 -9.33 -6.26 9.02
N GLN A 17 -10.07 -5.38 8.35
CA GLN A 17 -9.57 -4.64 7.18
C GLN A 17 -8.34 -3.78 7.53
N VAL A 18 -8.14 -3.46 8.81
CA VAL A 18 -7.06 -2.60 9.30
C VAL A 18 -5.97 -3.37 10.05
N THR A 19 -5.94 -4.71 10.02
CA THR A 19 -4.92 -5.50 10.77
C THR A 19 -3.50 -5.10 10.40
N GLN A 20 -3.17 -4.90 9.11
CA GLN A 20 -1.79 -4.57 8.75
C GLN A 20 -1.42 -3.09 9.05
N LEU A 21 -2.38 -2.21 9.41
CA LEU A 21 -2.07 -0.93 10.07
C LEU A 21 -1.51 -1.14 11.49
N ILE A 22 -1.92 -2.19 12.21
CA ILE A 22 -1.30 -2.54 13.50
C ILE A 22 0.19 -2.84 13.28
N ALA A 23 0.51 -3.69 12.29
CA ALA A 23 1.89 -4.02 11.95
C ALA A 23 2.70 -2.79 11.58
N ARG A 24 2.11 -1.85 10.82
CA ARG A 24 2.72 -0.55 10.53
C ARG A 24 3.05 0.21 11.82
N ARG A 25 2.10 0.34 12.76
CA ARG A 25 2.35 1.07 14.02
C ARG A 25 3.41 0.40 14.89
N VAL A 26 3.50 -0.93 14.86
CA VAL A 26 4.57 -1.66 15.56
C VAL A 26 5.94 -1.37 14.91
N ARG A 27 6.02 -1.33 13.58
CA ARG A 27 7.26 -0.97 12.86
C ARG A 27 7.65 0.49 13.04
N GLU A 28 6.69 1.42 13.06
CA GLU A 28 6.93 2.83 13.41
C GLU A 28 7.49 2.99 14.83
N ALA A 29 7.19 2.05 15.74
CA ALA A 29 7.80 1.97 17.06
C ALA A 29 9.20 1.30 17.08
N GLY A 30 9.73 0.92 15.92
CA GLY A 30 11.04 0.31 15.74
C GLY A 30 11.08 -1.18 16.11
N VAL A 31 9.97 -1.92 15.97
CA VAL A 31 9.93 -3.34 16.35
C VAL A 31 9.41 -4.21 15.23
N TYR A 32 10.00 -5.40 15.09
CA TYR A 32 9.53 -6.39 14.13
C TYR A 32 8.14 -6.92 14.52
N SER A 33 7.26 -7.05 13.54
CA SER A 33 5.97 -7.71 13.72
C SER A 33 5.70 -8.70 12.61
N GLU A 34 5.08 -9.82 12.94
CA GLU A 34 4.53 -10.75 11.96
C GLU A 34 3.01 -10.87 12.15
N ILE A 35 2.27 -10.94 11.05
CA ILE A 35 0.82 -11.17 11.08
C ILE A 35 0.58 -12.64 10.76
N ALA A 36 -0.15 -13.32 11.63
CA ALA A 36 -0.60 -14.69 11.41
C ALA A 36 -2.13 -14.77 11.52
N PRO A 37 -2.81 -15.45 10.58
CA PRO A 37 -4.21 -15.80 10.76
C PRO A 37 -4.40 -16.57 12.08
N PHE A 38 -5.53 -16.39 12.75
CA PHE A 38 -5.80 -17.08 14.03
C PHE A 38 -5.63 -18.61 13.98
N SER A 39 -5.90 -19.23 12.82
CA SER A 39 -5.72 -20.66 12.58
C SER A 39 -4.25 -21.12 12.54
N GLN A 40 -3.32 -20.20 12.28
CA GLN A 40 -1.88 -20.45 12.23
C GLN A 40 -1.13 -19.78 13.39
N ALA A 41 -1.84 -19.05 14.27
CA ALA A 41 -1.23 -18.26 15.33
C ALA A 41 -0.38 -19.09 16.30
N GLN A 42 -0.77 -20.34 16.59
CA GLN A 42 0.05 -21.23 17.42
C GLN A 42 1.39 -21.56 16.74
N ALA A 43 1.36 -21.98 15.47
CA ALA A 43 2.58 -22.30 14.73
C ALA A 43 3.50 -21.07 14.58
N ALA A 44 2.90 -19.89 14.36
CA ALA A 44 3.64 -18.63 14.32
C ALA A 44 4.27 -18.30 15.68
N PHE A 45 3.52 -18.45 16.78
CA PHE A 45 4.04 -18.22 18.13
C PHE A 45 5.22 -19.14 18.47
N GLU A 46 5.09 -20.44 18.20
CA GLU A 46 6.16 -21.42 18.47
C GLU A 46 7.42 -21.13 17.66
N ARG A 47 7.26 -20.68 16.40
CA ARG A 47 8.36 -20.30 15.51
C ARG A 47 9.04 -18.99 15.95
N MET A 48 8.25 -17.96 16.23
CA MET A 48 8.75 -16.60 16.52
C MET A 48 9.25 -16.43 17.95
N LYS A 49 8.56 -17.06 18.92
CA LYS A 49 8.71 -16.81 20.36
C LYS A 49 8.64 -15.30 20.68
N PRO A 50 7.52 -14.63 20.34
CA PRO A 50 7.41 -13.18 20.40
C PRO A 50 7.46 -12.65 21.85
N ARG A 51 7.88 -11.39 22.01
CA ARG A 51 7.87 -10.67 23.29
C ARG A 51 6.47 -10.27 23.73
N GLY A 52 5.53 -10.13 22.80
CA GLY A 52 4.15 -9.78 23.06
C GLY A 52 3.23 -10.12 21.89
N ILE A 53 1.93 -10.07 22.15
CA ILE A 53 0.89 -10.45 21.20
C ILE A 53 -0.11 -9.30 21.05
N ILE A 54 -0.54 -9.01 19.82
CA ILE A 54 -1.68 -8.14 19.56
C ILE A 54 -2.77 -8.96 18.89
N LEU A 55 -3.98 -8.93 19.45
CA LEU A 55 -5.17 -9.57 18.91
C LEU A 55 -5.99 -8.53 18.13
N SER A 56 -6.17 -8.71 16.82
CA SER A 56 -6.79 -7.71 15.95
C SER A 56 -8.30 -7.56 16.15
N GLY A 57 -8.91 -6.60 15.45
CA GLY A 57 -10.36 -6.57 15.25
C GLY A 57 -10.87 -7.68 14.31
N SER A 58 -12.18 -7.76 14.15
CA SER A 58 -12.88 -8.65 13.20
C SER A 58 -14.25 -8.09 12.86
N PRO A 59 -14.82 -8.38 11.68
CA PRO A 59 -16.25 -8.18 11.42
C PRO A 59 -17.13 -9.25 12.07
N ALA A 60 -16.57 -10.33 12.61
CA ALA A 60 -17.33 -11.41 13.25
C ALA A 60 -17.91 -10.97 14.61
N SER A 61 -18.91 -11.71 15.08
CA SER A 61 -19.44 -11.59 16.44
C SER A 61 -18.85 -12.70 17.32
N VAL A 62 -18.41 -12.38 18.53
CA VAL A 62 -17.79 -13.39 19.43
C VAL A 62 -18.81 -14.42 19.90
N PRO A 63 -20.04 -14.07 20.33
CA PRO A 63 -21.04 -15.05 20.75
C PRO A 63 -21.43 -16.10 19.69
N GLU A 64 -21.23 -15.83 18.40
CA GLU A 64 -21.56 -16.75 17.32
C GLU A 64 -20.73 -18.05 17.38
N ALA A 65 -21.37 -19.18 17.14
CA ALA A 65 -20.71 -20.49 17.10
C ALA A 65 -19.74 -20.57 15.91
N GLY A 66 -18.51 -21.03 16.17
CA GLY A 66 -17.46 -21.17 15.15
C GLY A 66 -16.77 -19.86 14.77
N SER A 67 -17.08 -18.75 15.45
CA SER A 67 -16.39 -17.49 15.22
C SER A 67 -14.89 -17.56 15.60
N PRO A 68 -14.01 -16.72 15.00
CA PRO A 68 -12.57 -16.78 15.23
C PRO A 68 -12.17 -16.70 16.71
N ARG A 69 -11.17 -17.50 17.11
CA ARG A 69 -10.66 -17.55 18.49
C ARG A 69 -9.15 -17.56 18.54
N ALA A 70 -8.58 -17.01 19.60
CA ALA A 70 -7.17 -17.16 19.89
C ALA A 70 -6.91 -18.59 20.40
N PRO A 71 -5.82 -19.25 19.96
CA PRO A 71 -5.34 -20.47 20.62
C PRO A 71 -5.13 -20.22 22.10
N GLN A 72 -5.71 -21.06 22.97
CA GLN A 72 -5.69 -20.85 24.42
C GLN A 72 -4.27 -20.69 24.99
N MET A 73 -3.32 -21.42 24.40
CA MET A 73 -1.91 -21.36 24.77
C MET A 73 -1.33 -19.95 24.76
N LEU A 74 -1.86 -19.03 23.92
CA LEU A 74 -1.38 -17.64 23.86
C LEU A 74 -1.61 -16.91 25.18
N PHE A 75 -2.74 -17.16 25.85
CA PHE A 75 -3.04 -16.59 27.16
C PHE A 75 -2.21 -17.24 28.29
N ASP A 76 -1.75 -18.47 28.08
CA ASP A 76 -0.98 -19.23 29.07
C ASP A 76 0.55 -19.01 28.90
N ALA A 77 0.97 -18.34 27.82
CA ALA A 77 2.38 -18.19 27.44
C ALA A 77 3.19 -17.22 28.31
N GLY A 78 2.54 -16.43 29.17
CA GLY A 78 3.21 -15.48 30.08
C GLY A 78 3.79 -14.23 29.40
N VAL A 79 3.42 -13.96 28.15
CA VAL A 79 3.79 -12.75 27.41
C VAL A 79 2.65 -11.72 27.45
N PRO A 80 2.93 -10.40 27.36
CA PRO A 80 1.88 -9.38 27.30
C PRO A 80 0.97 -9.54 26.09
N ILE A 81 -0.30 -9.15 26.26
CA ILE A 81 -1.32 -9.22 25.21
C ILE A 81 -2.08 -7.89 25.14
N LEU A 82 -2.26 -7.36 23.94
CA LEU A 82 -3.15 -6.24 23.65
C LEU A 82 -4.29 -6.72 22.74
N GLY A 83 -5.53 -6.66 23.23
CA GLY A 83 -6.73 -6.94 22.43
C GLY A 83 -7.37 -5.69 21.87
N ILE A 84 -7.56 -5.62 20.54
CA ILE A 84 -8.19 -4.47 19.88
C ILE A 84 -9.58 -4.86 19.38
N CYS A 85 -10.60 -4.15 19.84
CA CYS A 85 -12.01 -4.37 19.52
C CYS A 85 -12.42 -5.84 19.71
N TYR A 86 -12.57 -6.61 18.62
CA TYR A 86 -12.84 -8.04 18.67
C TYR A 86 -11.80 -8.81 19.50
N GLY A 87 -10.53 -8.44 19.42
CA GLY A 87 -9.45 -9.05 20.22
C GLY A 87 -9.66 -8.88 21.73
N GLN A 88 -10.17 -7.72 22.16
CA GLN A 88 -10.56 -7.50 23.56
C GLN A 88 -11.72 -8.43 23.94
N GLN A 89 -12.73 -8.54 23.08
CA GLN A 89 -13.92 -9.36 23.33
C GLN A 89 -13.57 -10.85 23.40
N VAL A 90 -12.76 -11.36 22.47
CA VAL A 90 -12.24 -12.73 22.45
C VAL A 90 -11.46 -13.02 23.73
N MET A 91 -10.51 -12.15 24.09
CA MET A 91 -9.74 -12.28 25.34
C MET A 91 -10.66 -12.32 26.56
N SER A 92 -11.66 -11.43 26.61
CA SER A 92 -12.60 -11.35 27.72
C SER A 92 -13.42 -12.63 27.87
N GLN A 93 -13.98 -13.13 26.77
CA GLN A 93 -14.82 -14.33 26.78
C GLN A 93 -14.01 -15.60 27.09
N GLN A 94 -12.84 -15.77 26.47
CA GLN A 94 -12.00 -16.97 26.68
C GLN A 94 -11.44 -17.06 28.10
N LEU A 95 -11.29 -15.94 28.80
CA LEU A 95 -10.83 -15.90 30.18
C LEU A 95 -11.96 -15.99 31.22
N GLY A 96 -13.21 -16.23 30.80
CA GLY A 96 -14.36 -16.45 31.70
C GLY A 96 -15.24 -15.22 31.93
N GLY A 97 -15.04 -14.16 31.15
CA GLY A 97 -15.98 -13.05 31.03
C GLY A 97 -17.23 -13.40 30.23
N GLU A 98 -17.99 -12.39 29.84
CA GLU A 98 -19.22 -12.49 29.07
C GLU A 98 -19.28 -11.38 28.02
N VAL A 99 -19.57 -11.77 26.77
CA VAL A 99 -19.78 -10.87 25.63
C VAL A 99 -21.20 -11.11 25.13
N ARG A 100 -21.92 -10.03 24.84
CA ARG A 100 -23.26 -10.09 24.27
C ARG A 100 -23.33 -9.24 23.00
N PRO A 101 -24.19 -9.61 22.04
CA PRO A 101 -24.48 -8.76 20.91
C PRO A 101 -25.04 -7.41 21.38
N GLY A 102 -24.56 -6.29 20.85
CA GLY A 102 -24.94 -4.95 21.34
C GLY A 102 -26.45 -4.69 21.26
N HIS A 103 -27.14 -5.28 20.29
CA HIS A 103 -28.61 -5.17 20.17
C HIS A 103 -29.37 -5.83 21.33
N GLU A 104 -28.77 -6.83 22.00
CA GLU A 104 -29.36 -7.50 23.17
C GLU A 104 -29.11 -6.73 24.47
N THR A 105 -28.17 -5.78 24.47
CA THR A 105 -27.82 -4.97 25.66
C THR A 105 -28.68 -3.71 25.82
N GLY A 106 -29.51 -3.37 24.83
CA GLY A 106 -30.38 -2.18 24.84
C GLY A 106 -29.69 -0.88 24.42
N GLU A 107 -28.37 -0.86 24.25
CA GLU A 107 -27.58 0.34 23.94
C GLU A 107 -26.99 0.35 22.51
N GLY A 108 -27.15 -0.73 21.72
CA GLY A 108 -26.62 -0.82 20.36
C GLY A 108 -25.09 -0.90 20.28
N GLY A 109 -24.53 -0.98 19.06
CA GLY A 109 -23.09 -0.87 18.83
C GLY A 109 -22.62 0.58 18.76
N GLU A 110 -21.33 0.84 19.00
CA GLU A 110 -20.73 2.18 18.89
C GLU A 110 -19.78 2.23 17.68
N PHE A 111 -20.03 3.18 16.78
CA PHE A 111 -19.29 3.35 15.53
C PHE A 111 -18.93 4.81 15.32
N GLY A 112 -17.67 5.05 14.95
CA GLY A 112 -17.15 6.37 14.61
C GLY A 112 -16.43 7.06 15.75
N ARG A 113 -16.39 8.40 15.68
CA ARG A 113 -15.63 9.24 16.61
C ARG A 113 -16.29 9.24 17.99
N ALA A 114 -15.52 8.92 19.02
CA ALA A 114 -15.93 8.99 20.42
C ALA A 114 -14.87 9.68 21.28
N PHE A 115 -15.23 9.99 22.52
CA PHE A 115 -14.30 10.50 23.52
C PHE A 115 -14.27 9.60 24.75
N LEU A 116 -13.08 9.21 25.17
CA LEU A 116 -12.85 8.43 26.39
C LEU A 116 -12.45 9.33 27.53
N THR A 117 -12.88 9.00 28.74
CA THR A 117 -12.35 9.58 29.97
C THR A 117 -11.46 8.55 30.67
N VAL A 118 -10.23 8.92 31.01
CA VAL A 118 -9.32 8.05 31.77
C VAL A 118 -9.75 8.04 33.23
N THR A 119 -10.03 6.86 33.77
CA THR A 119 -10.58 6.68 35.13
C THR A 119 -9.53 6.24 36.13
N GLU A 120 -8.51 5.51 35.68
CA GLU A 120 -7.46 4.96 36.54
C GLU A 120 -6.11 4.96 35.83
N PRO A 121 -4.97 5.00 36.58
CA PRO A 121 -3.66 4.83 35.99
C PRO A 121 -3.50 3.42 35.39
N CYS A 122 -2.73 3.35 34.30
CA CYS A 122 -2.47 2.14 33.53
C CYS A 122 -1.08 2.23 32.90
N VAL A 123 -0.32 1.13 32.87
CA VAL A 123 1.02 1.11 32.26
C VAL A 123 0.96 1.45 30.76
N LEU A 124 -0.14 1.09 30.08
CA LEU A 124 -0.35 1.45 28.67
C LEU A 124 -0.39 2.97 28.44
N PHE A 125 -0.79 3.74 29.45
CA PHE A 125 -0.94 5.20 29.39
C PHE A 125 0.30 5.96 29.87
N ASP A 126 1.35 5.27 30.28
CA ASP A 126 2.49 5.90 30.93
C ASP A 126 3.12 6.99 30.04
N GLY A 127 3.33 8.17 30.63
CA GLY A 127 3.80 9.37 29.92
C GLY A 127 2.87 9.93 28.83
N LEU A 128 1.66 9.39 28.66
CA LEU A 128 0.76 9.71 27.56
C LEU A 128 -0.59 10.27 28.02
N TRP A 129 -1.36 9.52 28.80
CA TRP A 129 -2.70 9.93 29.27
C TRP A 129 -2.77 9.95 30.80
N GLN A 130 -3.46 10.95 31.35
CA GLN A 130 -3.64 11.12 32.79
C GLN A 130 -5.10 10.94 33.23
N VAL A 131 -5.29 10.54 34.48
CA VAL A 131 -6.62 10.37 35.07
C VAL A 131 -7.40 11.68 35.01
N GLY A 132 -8.64 11.61 34.51
CA GLY A 132 -9.53 12.75 34.31
C GLY A 132 -9.44 13.40 32.92
N GLU A 133 -8.45 13.05 32.10
CA GLU A 133 -8.35 13.57 30.74
C GLU A 133 -9.38 12.92 29.80
N ARG A 134 -9.78 13.68 28.77
CA ARG A 134 -10.62 13.18 27.67
C ARG A 134 -9.85 13.10 26.36
N HIS A 135 -9.92 11.95 25.71
CA HIS A 135 -9.17 11.65 24.48
C HIS A 135 -10.08 11.19 23.35
N GLN A 136 -9.82 11.66 22.13
CA GLN A 136 -10.56 11.23 20.94
C GLN A 136 -10.10 9.83 20.51
N VAL A 137 -11.06 8.97 20.20
CA VAL A 137 -10.81 7.62 19.66
C VAL A 137 -11.78 7.27 18.53
N TRP A 138 -11.47 6.19 17.82
CA TRP A 138 -12.34 5.61 16.79
C TRP A 138 -12.94 4.27 17.23
N MET A 139 -14.23 4.30 17.59
CA MET A 139 -15.02 3.11 17.94
C MET A 139 -15.49 2.39 16.69
N SER A 140 -15.52 1.07 16.72
CA SER A 140 -16.11 0.26 15.65
C SER A 140 -16.46 -1.13 16.18
N HIS A 141 -17.49 -1.23 17.02
CA HIS A 141 -17.89 -2.51 17.59
C HIS A 141 -19.42 -2.70 17.63
N GLY A 142 -19.85 -3.90 17.24
CA GLY A 142 -21.24 -4.36 17.38
C GLY A 142 -21.50 -5.02 18.72
N ASP A 143 -20.63 -5.95 19.12
CA ASP A 143 -20.72 -6.64 20.41
C ASP A 143 -20.24 -5.78 21.56
N LYS A 144 -20.71 -6.09 22.76
CA LYS A 144 -20.25 -5.48 24.01
C LYS A 144 -19.79 -6.55 24.99
N VAL A 145 -18.66 -6.30 25.65
CA VAL A 145 -18.33 -7.05 26.85
C VAL A 145 -19.25 -6.59 27.98
N THR A 146 -19.95 -7.50 28.63
CA THR A 146 -20.86 -7.18 29.75
C THR A 146 -20.24 -7.55 31.10
N ARG A 147 -19.25 -8.45 31.09
CA ARG A 147 -18.50 -8.86 32.28
C ARG A 147 -17.10 -9.29 31.88
N PHE A 148 -16.06 -8.79 32.54
CA PHE A 148 -14.70 -9.30 32.31
C PHE A 148 -14.39 -10.52 33.18
N ALA A 149 -13.35 -11.23 32.79
CA ALA A 149 -12.68 -12.19 33.67
C ALA A 149 -12.13 -11.49 34.91
N GLU A 150 -11.96 -12.24 35.99
CA GLU A 150 -11.33 -11.73 37.21
C GLU A 150 -9.90 -11.22 36.92
N GLY A 151 -9.52 -10.14 37.61
CA GLY A 151 -8.20 -9.50 37.49
C GLY A 151 -8.15 -8.25 36.61
N PHE A 152 -9.13 -8.03 35.72
CA PHE A 152 -9.20 -6.81 34.92
C PHE A 152 -9.79 -5.62 35.67
N ARG A 153 -9.21 -4.44 35.44
CA ARG A 153 -9.71 -3.13 35.87
C ARG A 153 -10.16 -2.32 34.66
N ILE A 154 -11.11 -1.41 34.86
CA ILE A 154 -11.57 -0.47 33.84
C ILE A 154 -10.77 0.83 34.00
N VAL A 155 -9.92 1.14 33.04
CA VAL A 155 -8.98 2.27 33.14
C VAL A 155 -9.38 3.46 32.26
N ALA A 156 -10.32 3.27 31.34
CA ALA A 156 -11.00 4.35 30.64
C ALA A 156 -12.41 3.94 30.18
N THR A 157 -13.32 4.92 30.10
CA THR A 157 -14.73 4.72 29.75
C THR A 157 -15.17 5.71 28.66
N SER A 158 -16.16 5.34 27.83
CA SER A 158 -16.89 6.26 26.94
C SER A 158 -18.35 6.37 27.39
N ASP A 159 -19.08 7.34 26.82
CA ASP A 159 -20.51 7.50 27.05
C ASP A 159 -21.35 6.30 26.54
N GLY A 160 -20.86 5.59 25.50
CA GLY A 160 -21.52 4.43 24.87
C GLY A 160 -20.91 3.05 25.19
N ALA A 161 -19.72 3.05 25.80
CA ALA A 161 -18.96 1.85 26.16
C ALA A 161 -18.34 2.07 27.55
N PRO A 162 -18.99 1.60 28.63
CA PRO A 162 -18.45 1.69 29.98
C PRO A 162 -17.13 0.91 30.16
N PHE A 163 -16.71 0.16 29.14
CA PHE A 163 -15.56 -0.71 29.14
C PHE A 163 -14.60 -0.40 27.98
N ALA A 164 -14.30 0.88 27.79
CA ALA A 164 -13.52 1.31 26.63
C ALA A 164 -12.06 0.85 26.68
N VAL A 165 -11.44 0.82 27.87
CA VAL A 165 -10.11 0.23 28.08
C VAL A 165 -10.08 -0.60 29.35
N ILE A 166 -9.55 -1.81 29.23
CA ILE A 166 -9.29 -2.71 30.36
C ILE A 166 -7.79 -2.97 30.53
N ALA A 167 -7.39 -3.22 31.76
CA ALA A 167 -6.02 -3.56 32.10
C ALA A 167 -5.95 -4.61 33.21
N ASP A 168 -5.03 -5.54 33.06
CA ASP A 168 -4.50 -6.41 34.10
C ASP A 168 -2.97 -6.29 34.06
N ASP A 169 -2.42 -5.41 34.89
CA ASP A 169 -0.98 -5.13 34.90
C ASP A 169 -0.18 -6.33 35.44
N THR A 170 -0.81 -7.25 36.18
CA THR A 170 -0.13 -8.44 36.73
C THR A 170 0.17 -9.44 35.62
N ARG A 171 -0.82 -9.74 34.78
CA ARG A 171 -0.64 -10.58 33.58
C ARG A 171 -0.07 -9.80 32.38
N ARG A 172 -0.12 -8.46 32.45
CA ARG A 172 0.18 -7.53 31.34
C ARG A 172 -0.79 -7.72 30.16
N PHE A 173 -2.07 -7.90 30.47
CA PHE A 173 -3.13 -8.02 29.48
C PHE A 173 -3.91 -6.70 29.43
N TYR A 174 -4.04 -6.16 28.22
CA TYR A 174 -4.71 -4.90 27.97
C TYR A 174 -5.71 -5.08 26.85
N GLY A 175 -6.78 -4.30 26.86
CA GLY A 175 -7.76 -4.33 25.78
C GLY A 175 -8.40 -2.99 25.54
N THR A 176 -8.65 -2.66 24.28
CA THR A 176 -9.29 -1.42 23.84
C THR A 176 -10.51 -1.74 22.99
N GLN A 177 -11.61 -1.04 23.23
CA GLN A 177 -12.83 -1.20 22.43
C GLN A 177 -12.82 -0.32 21.15
N PHE A 178 -11.78 0.50 21.00
CA PHE A 178 -11.49 1.34 19.84
C PHE A 178 -10.24 0.87 19.09
N HIS A 179 -10.01 1.45 17.91
CA HIS A 179 -8.88 1.16 17.03
C HIS A 179 -7.73 2.17 17.21
N PRO A 180 -6.63 1.83 17.93
CA PRO A 180 -5.46 2.71 18.03
C PRO A 180 -4.61 2.78 16.74
N GLU A 181 -4.79 1.86 15.80
CA GLU A 181 -4.01 1.78 14.57
C GLU A 181 -4.41 2.83 13.52
N VAL A 182 -5.65 3.34 13.58
CA VAL A 182 -6.20 4.28 12.61
C VAL A 182 -5.88 5.74 12.96
N VAL A 183 -5.72 6.57 11.93
CA VAL A 183 -5.41 8.01 12.07
C VAL A 183 -6.46 8.81 12.85
N HIS A 184 -7.69 8.30 12.93
CA HIS A 184 -8.79 8.92 13.66
C HIS A 184 -8.61 8.89 15.19
N THR A 185 -7.70 8.05 15.70
CA THR A 185 -7.26 8.01 17.09
C THR A 185 -5.90 8.72 17.19
N PRO A 186 -5.83 10.01 17.56
CA PRO A 186 -4.61 10.81 17.40
C PRO A 186 -3.38 10.27 18.15
N ASP A 187 -3.59 9.74 19.36
CA ASP A 187 -2.53 9.13 20.18
C ASP A 187 -2.39 7.62 19.98
N GLY A 188 -3.13 7.03 19.03
CA GLY A 188 -3.21 5.58 18.86
C GLY A 188 -1.87 4.93 18.54
N ALA A 189 -1.06 5.55 17.67
CA ALA A 189 0.30 5.10 17.40
C ALA A 189 1.19 5.12 18.65
N LYS A 190 1.01 6.12 19.54
CA LYS A 190 1.75 6.21 20.80
C LYS A 190 1.33 5.14 21.80
N LEU A 191 0.04 4.80 21.86
CA LEU A 191 -0.45 3.68 22.68
C LEU A 191 0.13 2.34 22.25
N ILE A 192 0.18 2.08 20.94
CA ILE A 192 0.81 0.86 20.41
C ILE A 192 2.32 0.89 20.72
N ALA A 193 2.99 2.03 20.55
CA ALA A 193 4.39 2.17 20.92
C ALA A 193 4.63 1.91 22.42
N ASN A 194 3.76 2.39 23.32
CA ASN A 194 3.84 2.10 24.75
C ASN A 194 3.69 0.60 25.04
N PHE A 195 2.71 -0.06 24.42
CA PHE A 195 2.55 -1.50 24.55
C PHE A 195 3.82 -2.26 24.10
N VAL A 196 4.33 -1.92 22.93
CA VAL A 196 5.46 -2.66 22.35
C VAL A 196 6.78 -2.36 23.07
N ARG A 197 7.08 -1.09 23.37
CA ARG A 197 8.38 -0.70 23.95
C ARG A 197 8.41 -0.83 25.47
N HIS A 198 7.34 -0.40 26.15
CA HIS A 198 7.33 -0.35 27.62
C HIS A 198 6.72 -1.60 28.23
N VAL A 199 5.57 -2.06 27.75
CA VAL A 199 4.91 -3.25 28.31
C VAL A 199 5.63 -4.54 27.91
N CYS A 200 5.96 -4.69 26.62
CA CYS A 200 6.69 -5.86 26.13
C CYS A 200 8.21 -5.77 26.35
N GLY A 201 8.73 -4.56 26.57
CA GLY A 201 10.15 -4.32 26.83
C GLY A 201 11.04 -4.40 25.59
N CYS A 202 10.49 -4.21 24.39
CA CYS A 202 11.27 -4.22 23.15
C CYS A 202 12.14 -2.97 23.03
N ALA A 203 13.40 -3.14 22.61
CA ALA A 203 14.37 -2.06 22.50
C ALA A 203 13.98 -0.99 21.47
N GLY A 204 13.33 -1.40 20.38
CA GLY A 204 12.94 -0.49 19.29
C GLY A 204 14.09 -0.23 18.30
N ASP A 205 14.94 -1.23 18.07
CA ASP A 205 16.13 -1.20 17.22
C ASP A 205 15.91 -1.83 15.84
N TRP A 206 14.70 -2.26 15.53
CA TRP A 206 14.37 -2.83 14.23
C TRP A 206 14.44 -1.77 13.13
N THR A 207 15.06 -2.16 12.01
CA THR A 207 15.27 -1.27 10.86
C THR A 207 14.83 -1.91 9.55
N ILE A 208 14.67 -1.07 8.52
CA ILE A 208 14.40 -1.55 7.16
C ILE A 208 15.50 -2.48 6.61
N ALA A 209 16.73 -2.35 7.10
CA ALA A 209 17.83 -3.27 6.78
C ALA A 209 17.57 -4.68 7.32
N GLU A 210 16.97 -4.81 8.50
CA GLU A 210 16.58 -6.10 9.06
C GLU A 210 15.38 -6.70 8.33
N PHE A 211 14.44 -5.87 7.86
CA PHE A 211 13.38 -6.30 6.96
C PHE A 211 13.97 -6.94 5.69
N ARG A 212 14.89 -6.22 5.02
CA ARG A 212 15.60 -6.69 3.83
C ARG A 212 16.28 -8.04 4.08
N ALA A 213 17.05 -8.16 5.16
CA ALA A 213 17.73 -9.40 5.51
C ALA A 213 16.75 -10.56 5.76
N THR A 214 15.60 -10.29 6.37
CA THR A 214 14.56 -11.28 6.63
C THR A 214 13.89 -11.74 5.34
N LYS A 215 13.47 -10.81 4.48
CA LYS A 215 12.87 -11.14 3.18
C LYS A 215 13.82 -11.87 2.26
N ILE A 216 15.12 -11.54 2.25
CA ILE A 216 16.13 -12.31 1.51
C ILE A 216 16.14 -13.79 1.92
N ARG A 217 16.05 -14.09 3.23
CA ARG A 217 16.00 -15.49 3.71
C ARG A 217 14.71 -16.18 3.32
N GLU A 218 13.57 -15.51 3.49
CA GLU A 218 12.25 -16.05 3.11
C GLU A 218 12.19 -16.37 1.61
N ILE A 219 12.70 -15.48 0.76
CA ILE A 219 12.77 -15.69 -0.69
C ILE A 219 13.65 -16.90 -1.01
N ARG A 220 14.84 -17.01 -0.40
CA ARG A 220 15.73 -18.18 -0.59
C ARG A 220 15.08 -19.50 -0.18
N GLU A 221 14.37 -19.52 0.94
CA GLU A 221 13.68 -20.70 1.45
C GLU A 221 12.49 -21.09 0.55
N ALA A 222 11.71 -20.11 0.11
CA ALA A 222 10.54 -20.34 -0.74
C ALA A 222 10.92 -20.76 -2.17
N VAL A 223 11.94 -20.13 -2.76
CA VAL A 223 12.36 -20.36 -4.15
C VAL A 223 13.26 -21.60 -4.25
N GLY A 224 14.14 -21.83 -3.29
CA GLY A 224 15.13 -22.91 -3.34
C GLY A 224 15.99 -22.81 -4.61
N SER A 225 15.99 -23.87 -5.42
CA SER A 225 16.68 -23.91 -6.72
C SER A 225 15.80 -23.53 -7.91
N GLY A 226 14.58 -23.06 -7.68
CA GLY A 226 13.62 -22.70 -8.74
C GLY A 226 14.01 -21.43 -9.48
N LYS A 227 13.38 -21.20 -10.64
CA LYS A 227 13.55 -19.98 -11.43
C LYS A 227 12.41 -18.99 -11.17
N VAL A 228 12.77 -17.71 -11.06
CA VAL A 228 11.82 -16.63 -10.86
C VAL A 228 11.81 -15.73 -12.08
N ILE A 229 10.63 -15.42 -12.60
CA ILE A 229 10.44 -14.38 -13.61
C ILE A 229 9.79 -13.15 -12.98
N CYS A 230 10.22 -11.95 -13.39
CA CYS A 230 9.65 -10.69 -12.89
C CYS A 230 9.29 -9.77 -14.06
N GLY A 231 8.04 -9.30 -14.09
CA GLY A 231 7.62 -8.24 -15.00
C GLY A 231 8.03 -6.88 -14.45
N LEU A 232 8.94 -6.18 -15.12
CA LEU A 232 9.28 -4.81 -14.79
C LEU A 232 8.33 -3.85 -15.50
N SER A 233 7.71 -2.95 -14.74
CA SER A 233 6.85 -1.89 -15.28
C SER A 233 7.54 -0.53 -15.35
N GLY A 234 8.77 -0.42 -14.84
CA GLY A 234 9.45 0.87 -14.65
C GLY A 234 9.00 1.65 -13.40
N GLY A 235 7.98 1.15 -12.69
CA GLY A 235 7.55 1.69 -11.40
C GLY A 235 8.49 1.32 -10.25
N VAL A 236 8.36 2.05 -9.14
CA VAL A 236 9.18 1.84 -7.93
C VAL A 236 8.98 0.44 -7.35
N ASP A 237 7.73 -0.05 -7.29
CA ASP A 237 7.42 -1.29 -6.56
C ASP A 237 7.98 -2.53 -7.25
N SER A 238 7.79 -2.63 -8.57
CA SER A 238 8.35 -3.72 -9.38
C SER A 238 9.88 -3.67 -9.37
N ALA A 239 10.47 -2.48 -9.34
CA ALA A 239 11.92 -2.33 -9.27
C ALA A 239 12.50 -2.76 -7.91
N VAL A 240 11.91 -2.30 -6.81
CA VAL A 240 12.32 -2.68 -5.45
C VAL A 240 12.17 -4.19 -5.26
N ALA A 241 11.06 -4.78 -5.72
CA ALA A 241 10.85 -6.23 -5.67
C ALA A 241 11.91 -6.98 -6.48
N ALA A 242 12.20 -6.54 -7.70
CA ALA A 242 13.20 -7.18 -8.56
C ALA A 242 14.62 -7.10 -7.96
N VAL A 243 15.03 -5.94 -7.44
CA VAL A 243 16.35 -5.78 -6.81
C VAL A 243 16.47 -6.64 -5.55
N LEU A 244 15.44 -6.65 -4.70
CA LEU A 244 15.42 -7.47 -3.48
C LEU A 244 15.49 -8.97 -3.79
N ILE A 245 14.73 -9.43 -4.80
CA ILE A 245 14.75 -10.83 -5.22
C ILE A 245 16.11 -11.16 -5.84
N HIS A 246 16.67 -10.30 -6.68
CA HIS A 246 17.99 -10.53 -7.26
C HIS A 246 19.07 -10.67 -6.20
N GLU A 247 19.05 -9.82 -5.17
CA GLU A 247 19.99 -9.96 -4.05
C GLU A 247 19.82 -11.29 -3.29
N ALA A 248 18.59 -11.81 -3.25
CA ALA A 248 18.31 -13.09 -2.62
C ALA A 248 18.81 -14.28 -3.43
N ILE A 249 18.57 -14.33 -4.75
CA ILE A 249 18.73 -15.55 -5.56
C ILE A 249 19.60 -15.38 -6.82
N GLY A 250 20.19 -14.20 -7.03
CA GLY A 250 21.09 -13.89 -8.14
C GLY A 250 20.48 -14.20 -9.51
N ASP A 251 21.19 -15.01 -10.30
CA ASP A 251 20.86 -15.38 -11.68
C ASP A 251 19.63 -16.29 -11.82
N GLN A 252 19.05 -16.76 -10.70
CA GLN A 252 17.76 -17.44 -10.72
C GLN A 252 16.61 -16.49 -11.09
N LEU A 253 16.81 -15.17 -10.97
CA LEU A 253 15.88 -14.15 -11.41
C LEU A 253 16.12 -13.76 -12.87
N THR A 254 15.07 -13.77 -13.68
CA THR A 254 15.06 -13.09 -14.98
C THR A 254 13.96 -12.04 -15.01
N CYS A 255 14.33 -10.80 -15.30
CA CYS A 255 13.39 -9.71 -15.50
C CYS A 255 12.98 -9.60 -16.98
N VAL A 256 11.70 -9.35 -17.23
CA VAL A 256 11.17 -8.99 -18.54
C VAL A 256 10.63 -7.57 -18.46
N PHE A 257 11.17 -6.68 -19.27
CA PHE A 257 10.70 -5.31 -19.43
C PHE A 257 10.10 -5.16 -20.83
N VAL A 258 8.79 -4.93 -20.88
CA VAL A 258 8.04 -4.68 -22.12
C VAL A 258 7.93 -3.17 -22.30
N ASP A 259 8.66 -2.63 -23.28
CA ASP A 259 8.43 -1.28 -23.75
C ASP A 259 7.26 -1.28 -24.74
N HIS A 260 6.08 -0.98 -24.24
CA HIS A 260 4.85 -0.91 -25.03
C HIS A 260 4.72 0.42 -25.81
N GLY A 261 5.74 1.29 -25.81
CA GLY A 261 5.71 2.54 -26.56
C GLY A 261 4.73 3.58 -26.00
N LEU A 262 4.32 3.46 -24.73
CA LEU A 262 3.47 4.45 -24.02
C LEU A 262 4.13 4.94 -22.72
N MET A 263 5.44 4.82 -22.61
CA MET A 263 6.26 5.29 -21.48
C MET A 263 6.62 6.77 -21.62
N ARG A 264 7.11 7.39 -20.53
CA ARG A 264 7.63 8.77 -20.55
C ARG A 264 8.91 8.88 -21.37
N LEU A 265 9.29 10.11 -21.71
CA LEU A 265 10.54 10.39 -22.44
C LEU A 265 11.75 9.87 -21.67
N GLY A 266 12.58 9.04 -22.30
CA GLY A 266 13.81 8.52 -21.71
C GLY A 266 13.63 7.41 -20.66
N GLU A 267 12.39 6.99 -20.38
CA GLU A 267 12.10 6.09 -19.26
C GLU A 267 12.57 4.66 -19.53
N ALA A 268 12.39 4.17 -20.76
CA ALA A 268 12.85 2.84 -21.17
C ALA A 268 14.39 2.73 -21.07
N GLU A 269 15.13 3.72 -21.57
CA GLU A 269 16.59 3.73 -21.46
C GLU A 269 17.05 3.80 -20.01
N GLN A 270 16.38 4.57 -19.17
CA GLN A 270 16.67 4.66 -17.73
C GLN A 270 16.47 3.31 -17.02
N VAL A 271 15.37 2.61 -17.31
CA VAL A 271 15.11 1.27 -16.75
C VAL A 271 16.18 0.30 -17.23
N VAL A 272 16.46 0.23 -18.53
CA VAL A 272 17.48 -0.67 -19.07
C VAL A 272 18.86 -0.39 -18.48
N SER A 273 19.25 0.89 -18.38
CA SER A 273 20.53 1.31 -17.81
C SER A 273 20.65 0.95 -16.33
N LEU A 274 19.59 1.14 -15.54
CA LEU A 274 19.58 0.79 -14.12
C LEU A 274 19.75 -0.72 -13.91
N PHE A 275 18.97 -1.52 -14.61
CA PHE A 275 18.94 -2.98 -14.38
C PHE A 275 20.14 -3.69 -14.99
N LYS A 276 20.51 -3.39 -16.25
CA LYS A 276 21.67 -4.03 -16.90
C LYS A 276 23.00 -3.43 -16.47
N GLY A 277 23.06 -2.13 -16.22
CA GLY A 277 24.31 -1.42 -15.93
C GLY A 277 24.65 -1.35 -14.45
N HIS A 278 23.71 -0.90 -13.61
CA HIS A 278 23.97 -0.70 -12.19
C HIS A 278 23.88 -2.00 -11.38
N TYR A 279 22.82 -2.78 -11.60
CA TYR A 279 22.56 -4.00 -10.83
C TYR A 279 23.02 -5.30 -11.52
N ASN A 280 23.33 -5.27 -12.83
CA ASN A 280 23.66 -6.45 -13.64
C ASN A 280 22.60 -7.57 -13.58
N ILE A 281 21.33 -7.19 -13.41
CA ILE A 281 20.20 -8.12 -13.37
C ILE A 281 19.94 -8.66 -14.78
N PRO A 282 19.76 -9.99 -14.97
CA PRO A 282 19.33 -10.55 -16.24
C PRO A 282 18.01 -9.91 -16.71
N LEU A 283 18.09 -9.12 -17.79
CA LEU A 283 16.97 -8.35 -18.31
C LEU A 283 16.72 -8.65 -19.79
N VAL A 284 15.54 -9.18 -20.07
CA VAL A 284 14.96 -9.26 -21.42
C VAL A 284 14.20 -7.97 -21.67
N HIS A 285 14.76 -7.11 -22.51
CA HIS A 285 14.11 -5.89 -22.96
C HIS A 285 13.39 -6.19 -24.29
N VAL A 286 12.07 -6.00 -24.31
CA VAL A 286 11.24 -6.21 -25.50
C VAL A 286 10.61 -4.89 -25.91
N ASP A 287 11.05 -4.36 -27.05
CA ASP A 287 10.35 -3.27 -27.72
C ASP A 287 9.13 -3.85 -28.45
N ALA A 288 7.96 -3.48 -27.95
CA ALA A 288 6.66 -3.86 -28.51
C ALA A 288 5.86 -2.63 -28.95
N SER A 289 6.49 -1.46 -29.10
CA SER A 289 5.83 -0.20 -29.42
C SER A 289 4.92 -0.30 -30.66
N GLU A 290 5.40 -0.89 -31.75
CA GLU A 290 4.62 -1.09 -32.98
C GLU A 290 3.37 -1.97 -32.74
N THR A 291 3.49 -3.01 -31.92
CA THR A 291 2.37 -3.93 -31.63
C THR A 291 1.28 -3.22 -30.84
N PHE A 292 1.66 -2.48 -29.81
CA PHE A 292 0.71 -1.78 -28.95
C PHE A 292 0.07 -0.59 -29.65
N LEU A 293 0.86 0.24 -30.33
CA LEU A 293 0.33 1.40 -31.06
C LEU A 293 -0.52 0.96 -32.25
N GLY A 294 -0.12 -0.11 -32.97
CA GLY A 294 -0.93 -0.68 -34.04
C GLY A 294 -2.27 -1.22 -33.56
N GLY A 295 -2.31 -1.86 -32.38
CA GLY A 295 -3.56 -2.36 -31.81
C GLY A 295 -4.43 -1.29 -31.13
N LEU A 296 -3.87 -0.12 -30.80
CA LEU A 296 -4.60 1.05 -30.31
C LEU A 296 -5.16 1.93 -31.43
N ALA A 297 -4.77 1.70 -32.68
CA ALA A 297 -5.26 2.47 -33.82
C ALA A 297 -6.80 2.44 -33.91
N GLY A 298 -7.42 3.62 -34.01
CA GLY A 298 -8.88 3.78 -34.02
C GLY A 298 -9.60 3.48 -32.69
N VAL A 299 -8.90 3.10 -31.62
CA VAL A 299 -9.51 2.83 -30.31
C VAL A 299 -9.59 4.13 -29.52
N THR A 300 -10.81 4.56 -29.21
CA THR A 300 -11.07 5.83 -28.48
C THR A 300 -11.68 5.61 -27.10
N ASP A 301 -12.37 4.50 -26.87
CA ASP A 301 -12.98 4.17 -25.58
C ASP A 301 -11.90 3.85 -24.53
N PRO A 302 -11.87 4.56 -23.38
CA PRO A 302 -10.86 4.36 -22.34
C PRO A 302 -10.76 2.92 -21.83
N GLU A 303 -11.90 2.27 -21.62
CA GLU A 303 -11.96 0.90 -21.10
C GLU A 303 -11.47 -0.11 -22.14
N ALA A 304 -11.79 0.09 -23.41
CA ALA A 304 -11.25 -0.71 -24.51
C ALA A 304 -9.72 -0.56 -24.62
N LYS A 305 -9.18 0.66 -24.47
CA LYS A 305 -7.73 0.90 -24.42
C LYS A 305 -7.09 0.12 -23.27
N ARG A 306 -7.63 0.24 -22.05
CA ARG A 306 -7.15 -0.45 -20.85
C ARG A 306 -7.15 -1.98 -21.04
N LYS A 307 -8.27 -2.54 -21.52
CA LYS A 307 -8.42 -3.98 -21.78
C LYS A 307 -7.45 -4.49 -22.83
N PHE A 308 -7.28 -3.76 -23.92
CA PHE A 308 -6.33 -4.12 -24.98
C PHE A 308 -4.90 -4.14 -24.44
N ILE A 309 -4.46 -3.06 -23.77
CA ILE A 309 -3.09 -2.94 -23.24
C ILE A 309 -2.81 -4.04 -22.23
N GLY A 310 -3.72 -4.27 -21.28
CA GLY A 310 -3.57 -5.32 -20.27
C GLY A 310 -3.46 -6.71 -20.90
N LYS A 311 -4.33 -7.04 -21.87
CA LYS A 311 -4.30 -8.32 -22.59
C LYS A 311 -3.02 -8.48 -23.40
N ALA A 312 -2.64 -7.49 -24.20
CA ALA A 312 -1.45 -7.53 -25.04
C ALA A 312 -0.17 -7.68 -24.19
N PHE A 313 -0.12 -7.00 -23.04
CA PHE A 313 0.98 -7.15 -22.09
C PHE A 313 1.09 -8.57 -21.55
N ILE A 314 -0.01 -9.16 -21.08
CA ILE A 314 -0.02 -10.54 -20.56
C ILE A 314 0.38 -11.55 -21.66
N ASP A 315 -0.20 -11.43 -22.86
CA ASP A 315 0.09 -12.34 -23.97
C ASP A 315 1.57 -12.27 -24.39
N LEU A 316 2.16 -11.08 -24.41
CA LEU A 316 3.58 -10.88 -24.72
C LEU A 316 4.49 -11.37 -23.59
N PHE A 317 4.15 -11.04 -22.34
CA PHE A 317 4.91 -11.50 -21.17
C PHE A 317 4.95 -13.03 -21.10
N GLU A 318 3.83 -13.71 -21.33
CA GLU A 318 3.78 -15.18 -21.42
C GLU A 318 4.63 -15.73 -22.57
N ALA A 319 4.63 -15.07 -23.73
CA ALA A 319 5.45 -15.48 -24.86
C ALA A 319 6.95 -15.40 -24.54
N GLU A 320 7.38 -14.33 -23.86
CA GLU A 320 8.76 -14.17 -23.42
C GLU A 320 9.13 -15.16 -22.30
N ALA A 321 8.25 -15.37 -21.33
CA ALA A 321 8.45 -16.35 -20.27
C ALA A 321 8.71 -17.77 -20.83
N ARG A 322 7.98 -18.15 -21.89
CA ARG A 322 8.19 -19.44 -22.58
C ARG A 322 9.54 -19.51 -23.29
N LYS A 323 9.98 -18.42 -23.93
CA LYS A 323 11.29 -18.37 -24.63
C LYS A 323 12.47 -18.52 -23.67
N ILE A 324 12.32 -18.06 -22.42
CA ILE A 324 13.35 -18.13 -21.37
C ILE A 324 13.46 -19.56 -20.78
N GLY A 325 12.63 -20.50 -21.23
CA GLY A 325 12.62 -21.89 -20.77
C GLY A 325 11.69 -22.12 -19.58
N GLY A 326 10.75 -21.21 -19.33
CA GLY A 326 9.79 -21.27 -18.22
C GLY A 326 10.35 -20.73 -16.90
N ALA A 327 9.44 -20.60 -15.93
CA ALA A 327 9.75 -20.23 -14.55
C ALA A 327 8.83 -21.01 -13.60
N ASP A 328 9.31 -21.30 -12.39
CA ASP A 328 8.52 -21.93 -11.34
C ASP A 328 7.73 -20.89 -10.54
N PHE A 329 8.24 -19.65 -10.53
CA PHE A 329 7.71 -18.55 -9.75
C PHE A 329 7.55 -17.27 -10.58
N LEU A 330 6.50 -16.50 -10.28
CA LEU A 330 6.33 -15.12 -10.72
C LEU A 330 6.52 -14.17 -9.55
N ALA A 331 7.42 -13.21 -9.72
CA ALA A 331 7.60 -12.09 -8.81
C ALA A 331 6.59 -10.98 -9.07
N GLN A 332 5.98 -10.46 -8.01
CA GLN A 332 5.09 -9.29 -8.06
C GLN A 332 5.45 -8.29 -6.97
N GLY A 333 5.36 -7.00 -7.31
CA GLY A 333 5.53 -5.89 -6.37
C GLY A 333 4.27 -5.55 -5.59
N THR A 334 3.42 -6.54 -5.28
CA THR A 334 2.15 -6.35 -4.56
C THR A 334 2.42 -5.70 -3.19
N LEU A 335 1.66 -4.66 -2.87
CA LEU A 335 1.78 -3.91 -1.61
C LEU A 335 0.59 -4.18 -0.67
N TYR A 336 0.68 -3.68 0.57
CA TYR A 336 -0.41 -3.77 1.54
C TYR A 336 -1.77 -3.28 1.01
N PRO A 337 -1.89 -2.07 0.42
CA PRO A 337 -3.18 -1.57 -0.05
C PRO A 337 -3.84 -2.48 -1.09
N ASP A 338 -3.03 -3.18 -1.89
CA ASP A 338 -3.50 -4.12 -2.91
C ASP A 338 -4.14 -5.37 -2.27
N VAL A 339 -3.63 -5.82 -1.12
CA VAL A 339 -4.14 -7.00 -0.40
C VAL A 339 -5.50 -6.73 0.24
N ILE A 340 -5.71 -5.56 0.85
CA ILE A 340 -7.01 -5.22 1.47
C ILE A 340 -8.12 -5.18 0.42
N GLU A 341 -7.82 -4.65 -0.76
CA GLU A 341 -8.80 -4.48 -1.84
C GLU A 341 -9.20 -5.81 -2.51
N SER A 342 -8.43 -6.89 -2.28
CA SER A 342 -8.58 -8.18 -2.97
C SER A 342 -9.05 -9.33 -2.08
N VAL A 343 -8.82 -9.29 -0.77
CA VAL A 343 -9.16 -10.41 0.14
C VAL A 343 -10.55 -10.23 0.75
N SER A 344 -11.46 -11.12 0.37
CA SER A 344 -12.69 -11.39 1.12
C SER A 344 -12.36 -12.21 2.37
N PHE A 345 -12.58 -11.65 3.55
CA PHE A 345 -12.26 -12.29 4.83
C PHE A 345 -12.99 -13.64 5.06
N THR A 346 -14.14 -13.86 4.43
CA THR A 346 -14.96 -15.06 4.62
C THR A 346 -14.81 -16.10 3.51
N GLY A 347 -13.86 -15.94 2.58
CA GLY A 347 -13.69 -16.85 1.44
C GLY A 347 -14.85 -16.80 0.43
N GLY A 348 -15.78 -15.85 0.57
CA GLY A 348 -16.79 -15.55 -0.44
C GLY A 348 -16.22 -14.73 -1.60
N PRO A 349 -16.86 -14.71 -2.79
CA PRO A 349 -16.36 -13.95 -3.94
C PRO A 349 -16.34 -12.45 -3.59
N SER A 350 -15.15 -11.87 -3.46
CA SER A 350 -14.99 -10.42 -3.32
C SER A 350 -15.56 -9.76 -4.57
N VAL A 351 -16.39 -8.75 -4.40
CA VAL A 351 -16.68 -7.81 -5.49
C VAL A 351 -15.35 -7.09 -5.77
N THR A 352 -14.60 -7.57 -6.77
CA THR A 352 -13.35 -6.97 -7.21
C THR A 352 -13.62 -5.53 -7.67
N ILE A 353 -13.38 -4.56 -6.80
CA ILE A 353 -13.57 -3.13 -7.08
C ILE A 353 -12.44 -2.60 -8.01
N LYS A 354 -11.33 -3.36 -8.18
CA LYS A 354 -10.30 -3.06 -9.17
C LYS A 354 -10.00 -4.28 -10.03
N SER A 355 -10.52 -4.28 -11.25
CA SER A 355 -10.31 -5.31 -12.29
C SER A 355 -8.91 -5.31 -12.94
N HIS A 356 -8.01 -4.39 -12.53
CA HIS A 356 -6.77 -4.10 -13.27
C HIS A 356 -5.47 -4.17 -12.44
N HIS A 357 -5.52 -4.57 -11.17
CA HIS A 357 -4.32 -4.91 -10.42
C HIS A 357 -4.23 -6.43 -10.29
N ASN A 358 -3.04 -6.97 -10.52
CA ASN A 358 -2.72 -8.41 -10.59
C ASN A 358 -2.92 -9.19 -9.27
N VAL A 359 -3.72 -8.68 -8.34
CA VAL A 359 -4.05 -9.30 -7.05
C VAL A 359 -5.15 -10.35 -7.18
N GLY A 360 -5.76 -10.48 -8.36
CA GLY A 360 -6.74 -11.51 -8.72
C GLY A 360 -6.13 -12.86 -9.14
N GLY A 361 -4.83 -13.08 -8.90
CA GLY A 361 -4.11 -14.26 -9.33
C GLY A 361 -3.77 -14.24 -10.82
N LEU A 362 -2.80 -15.08 -11.19
CA LEU A 362 -2.41 -15.27 -12.58
C LEU A 362 -3.53 -15.97 -13.35
N PRO A 363 -3.72 -15.70 -14.66
CA PRO A 363 -4.40 -16.62 -15.56
C PRO A 363 -4.02 -18.07 -15.20
N GLU A 364 -5.01 -18.93 -14.93
CA GLU A 364 -4.77 -20.33 -14.50
C GLU A 364 -3.77 -21.06 -15.41
N ARG A 365 -3.73 -20.67 -16.68
CA ARG A 365 -2.82 -21.17 -17.71
C ARG A 365 -1.32 -20.93 -17.44
N MET A 366 -0.94 -20.06 -16.50
CA MET A 366 0.47 -19.73 -16.25
C MET A 366 1.18 -20.70 -15.30
N ASN A 367 0.46 -21.48 -14.48
CA ASN A 367 1.00 -22.55 -13.62
C ASN A 367 2.31 -22.18 -12.85
N MET A 368 2.36 -20.97 -12.27
CA MET A 368 3.51 -20.45 -11.50
C MET A 368 3.08 -20.14 -10.06
N LYS A 369 4.00 -20.29 -9.11
CA LYS A 369 3.82 -19.84 -7.72
C LYS A 369 4.14 -18.35 -7.59
N LEU A 370 3.51 -17.63 -6.67
CA LEU A 370 3.78 -16.20 -6.47
C LEU A 370 4.92 -15.95 -5.47
N VAL A 371 5.72 -14.93 -5.75
CA VAL A 371 6.73 -14.36 -4.83
C VAL A 371 6.44 -12.87 -4.68
N GLU A 372 5.89 -12.48 -3.54
CA GLU A 372 5.38 -11.12 -3.26
C GLU A 372 6.10 -10.53 -2.04
N PRO A 373 7.37 -10.12 -2.17
CA PRO A 373 8.18 -9.78 -1.00
C PRO A 373 7.77 -8.44 -0.34
N LEU A 374 6.97 -7.63 -1.01
CA LEU A 374 6.54 -6.30 -0.56
C LEU A 374 5.12 -6.27 0.03
N ARG A 375 4.43 -7.41 0.09
CA ARG A 375 3.00 -7.53 0.50
C ARG A 375 2.65 -6.98 1.88
N GLU A 376 3.66 -6.81 2.74
CA GLU A 376 3.52 -6.30 4.11
C GLU A 376 3.82 -4.80 4.23
N LEU A 377 4.31 -4.18 3.16
CA LEU A 377 4.79 -2.81 3.16
C LEU A 377 3.79 -1.83 2.57
N PHE A 378 3.84 -0.61 3.10
CA PHE A 378 3.22 0.58 2.53
C PHE A 378 4.17 1.27 1.54
N LYS A 379 3.63 2.19 0.74
CA LYS A 379 4.36 2.83 -0.35
C LYS A 379 5.58 3.64 0.11
N ASP A 380 5.48 4.28 1.26
CA ASP A 380 6.57 4.99 1.94
C ASP A 380 7.68 4.03 2.41
N GLU A 381 7.32 2.90 3.00
CA GLU A 381 8.28 1.86 3.42
C GLU A 381 8.98 1.20 2.23
N VAL A 382 8.27 0.98 1.12
CA VAL A 382 8.87 0.47 -0.13
C VAL A 382 9.90 1.45 -0.68
N ARG A 383 9.64 2.76 -0.56
CA ARG A 383 10.61 3.79 -0.96
C ARG A 383 11.83 3.76 -0.06
N GLU A 384 11.66 3.63 1.25
CA GLU A 384 12.76 3.50 2.20
C GLU A 384 13.60 2.25 1.91
N LEU A 385 12.95 1.10 1.69
CA LEU A 385 13.60 -0.14 1.27
C LEU A 385 14.33 0.03 -0.06
N GLY A 386 13.77 0.77 -1.01
CA GLY A 386 14.43 1.07 -2.27
C GLY A 386 15.74 1.83 -2.08
N ARG A 387 15.78 2.82 -1.18
CA ARG A 387 17.03 3.52 -0.85
C ARG A 387 18.04 2.60 -0.18
N GLU A 388 17.58 1.75 0.73
CA GLU A 388 18.41 0.74 1.40
C GLU A 388 19.02 -0.25 0.40
N LEU A 389 18.28 -0.61 -0.66
CA LEU A 389 18.74 -1.43 -1.78
C LEU A 389 19.62 -0.66 -2.79
N GLY A 390 19.96 0.60 -2.50
CA GLY A 390 20.82 1.44 -3.34
C GLY A 390 20.15 2.02 -4.57
N LEU A 391 18.80 2.00 -4.68
CA LEU A 391 18.15 2.64 -5.82
C LEU A 391 18.38 4.16 -5.76
N PRO A 392 18.70 4.81 -6.89
CA PRO A 392 18.84 6.26 -6.93
C PRO A 392 17.58 6.97 -6.46
N ASP A 393 17.73 8.07 -5.70
CA ASP A 393 16.60 8.86 -5.19
C ASP A 393 15.66 9.33 -6.32
N VAL A 394 16.21 9.65 -7.49
CA VAL A 394 15.42 10.04 -8.68
C VAL A 394 14.50 8.91 -9.18
N PHE A 395 14.80 7.66 -8.85
CA PHE A 395 13.96 6.51 -9.17
C PHE A 395 12.94 6.26 -8.07
N VAL A 396 13.39 6.23 -6.81
CA VAL A 396 12.55 6.00 -5.62
C VAL A 396 11.48 7.08 -5.44
N GLY A 397 11.84 8.34 -5.67
CA GLY A 397 10.98 9.50 -5.51
C GLY A 397 9.94 9.69 -6.62
N ARG A 398 9.96 8.88 -7.69
CA ARG A 398 9.09 9.09 -8.86
C ARG A 398 7.62 9.16 -8.47
N HIS A 399 6.93 10.12 -9.07
CA HIS A 399 5.47 10.14 -9.11
C HIS A 399 4.93 8.88 -9.78
N PRO A 400 3.82 8.32 -9.27
CA PRO A 400 3.17 7.16 -9.88
C PRO A 400 2.93 7.36 -11.38
N PHE A 401 3.11 6.27 -12.14
CA PHE A 401 2.81 6.21 -13.57
C PHE A 401 1.88 5.03 -13.83
N PRO A 402 0.73 5.25 -14.50
CA PRO A 402 -0.26 4.20 -14.73
C PRO A 402 0.28 3.13 -15.68
N GLY A 403 -0.15 1.87 -15.52
CA GLY A 403 0.23 0.76 -16.40
C GLY A 403 -0.10 1.00 -17.89
N PRO A 404 -1.29 1.51 -18.24
CA PRO A 404 -1.59 1.97 -19.60
C PRO A 404 -0.74 3.17 -20.10
N GLY A 405 0.06 3.77 -19.24
CA GLY A 405 0.97 4.87 -19.54
C GLY A 405 0.27 6.07 -20.17
N LEU A 406 0.85 6.57 -21.25
CA LEU A 406 0.32 7.74 -21.98
C LEU A 406 -1.05 7.49 -22.63
N ALA A 407 -1.50 6.24 -22.79
CA ALA A 407 -2.78 5.96 -23.48
C ALA A 407 -4.01 6.53 -22.76
N ILE A 408 -3.94 6.68 -21.43
CA ILE A 408 -5.00 7.29 -20.60
C ILE A 408 -4.75 8.79 -20.33
N ARG A 409 -3.69 9.34 -20.93
CA ARG A 409 -3.36 10.77 -20.92
C ARG A 409 -3.55 11.41 -22.29
N ILE A 410 -4.07 10.64 -23.23
CA ILE A 410 -4.43 11.07 -24.59
C ILE A 410 -5.90 10.68 -24.78
N PRO A 411 -6.84 11.57 -24.40
CA PRO A 411 -8.25 11.27 -24.64
C PRO A 411 -8.54 11.08 -26.12
N GLY A 412 -9.31 10.03 -26.43
CA GLY A 412 -9.52 9.56 -27.79
C GLY A 412 -8.40 8.66 -28.31
N GLU A 413 -8.10 8.78 -29.61
CA GLU A 413 -7.16 7.91 -30.31
C GLU A 413 -5.71 8.14 -29.90
N VAL A 414 -4.97 7.05 -29.73
CA VAL A 414 -3.56 7.03 -29.34
C VAL A 414 -2.70 6.71 -30.56
N THR A 415 -1.85 7.65 -30.96
CA THR A 415 -0.91 7.49 -32.08
C THR A 415 0.51 7.84 -31.64
N GLN A 416 1.51 7.35 -32.37
CA GLN A 416 2.93 7.67 -32.13
C GLN A 416 3.16 9.19 -32.05
N GLU A 417 2.61 9.94 -33.01
CA GLU A 417 2.73 11.41 -33.06
C GLU A 417 2.19 12.08 -31.78
N ARG A 418 0.99 11.66 -31.33
CA ARG A 418 0.36 12.19 -30.12
C ARG A 418 1.16 11.82 -28.87
N CYS A 419 1.68 10.59 -28.79
CA CYS A 419 2.57 10.17 -27.72
C CYS A 419 3.86 11.01 -27.69
N ASP A 420 4.48 11.29 -28.83
CA ASP A 420 5.72 12.07 -28.90
C ASP A 420 5.54 13.53 -28.51
N ILE A 421 4.43 14.16 -28.92
CA ILE A 421 4.05 15.50 -28.47
C ILE A 421 3.88 15.50 -26.94
N LEU A 422 3.12 14.54 -26.42
CA LEU A 422 2.84 14.47 -24.99
C LEU A 422 4.10 14.19 -24.16
N ARG A 423 4.99 13.30 -24.61
CA ARG A 423 6.28 13.02 -23.95
C ARG A 423 7.12 14.27 -23.76
N LYS A 424 7.24 15.09 -24.80
CA LYS A 424 8.02 16.35 -24.75
C LYS A 424 7.39 17.34 -23.78
N ALA A 425 6.08 17.52 -23.86
CA ALA A 425 5.35 18.42 -22.96
C ALA A 425 5.41 17.98 -21.49
N ASP A 426 5.21 16.69 -21.20
CA ASP A 426 5.30 16.12 -19.86
C ASP A 426 6.72 16.27 -19.29
N ALA A 427 7.75 16.05 -20.11
CA ALA A 427 9.14 16.25 -19.71
C ALA A 427 9.44 17.69 -19.28
N VAL A 428 9.04 18.69 -20.09
CA VAL A 428 9.21 20.12 -19.76
C VAL A 428 8.48 20.47 -18.46
N TYR A 429 7.24 19.98 -18.29
CA TYR A 429 6.46 20.26 -17.10
C TYR A 429 7.09 19.68 -15.83
N LEU A 430 7.51 18.41 -15.87
CA LEU A 430 8.16 17.75 -14.73
C LEU A 430 9.53 18.35 -14.43
N GLU A 431 10.26 18.84 -15.44
CA GLU A 431 11.52 19.57 -15.25
C GLU A 431 11.30 20.88 -14.50
N GLU A 432 10.32 21.70 -14.90
CA GLU A 432 9.99 22.95 -14.23
C GLU A 432 9.56 22.74 -12.76
N ILE A 433 8.79 21.69 -12.49
CA ILE A 433 8.40 21.30 -11.13
C ILE A 433 9.64 20.97 -10.28
N ARG A 434 10.60 20.22 -10.84
CA ARG A 434 11.85 19.89 -10.14
C ARG A 434 12.73 21.11 -9.92
N ASN A 435 12.89 21.96 -10.93
CA ASN A 435 13.68 23.19 -10.84
C ASN A 435 13.11 24.16 -9.78
N ALA A 436 11.81 24.11 -9.54
CA ALA A 436 11.15 24.88 -8.48
C ALA A 436 11.17 24.22 -7.09
N GLY A 437 11.72 23.00 -6.96
CA GLY A 437 11.74 22.25 -5.69
C GLY A 437 10.36 21.76 -5.23
N LEU A 438 9.38 21.68 -6.14
CA LEU A 438 7.99 21.34 -5.81
C LEU A 438 7.66 19.85 -5.97
N TYR A 439 8.60 19.05 -6.49
CA TYR A 439 8.34 17.67 -6.90
C TYR A 439 7.85 16.80 -5.74
N ASP A 440 8.48 16.90 -4.57
CA ASP A 440 8.15 16.08 -3.39
C ASP A 440 6.92 16.60 -2.63
N ALA A 441 6.53 17.87 -2.84
CA ALA A 441 5.30 18.45 -2.30
C ALA A 441 4.06 18.01 -3.09
N ILE A 442 4.25 17.51 -4.31
CA ILE A 442 3.18 17.04 -5.20
C ILE A 442 3.13 15.51 -5.14
N TRP A 443 1.93 14.96 -4.97
CA TRP A 443 1.74 13.51 -4.97
C TRP A 443 1.89 12.92 -6.38
N GLN A 444 1.27 13.57 -7.37
CA GLN A 444 1.42 13.23 -8.78
C GLN A 444 1.22 14.47 -9.66
N ALA A 445 2.09 14.67 -10.65
CA ALA A 445 1.95 15.67 -11.69
C ALA A 445 2.12 15.03 -13.08
N PHE A 446 1.36 15.53 -14.06
CA PHE A 446 1.48 15.10 -15.46
C PHE A 446 0.75 16.04 -16.43
N ALA A 447 1.00 15.85 -17.73
CA ALA A 447 0.25 16.48 -18.80
C ALA A 447 -0.74 15.52 -19.49
N VAL A 448 -1.79 16.08 -20.09
CA VAL A 448 -2.82 15.38 -20.88
C VAL A 448 -3.01 16.10 -22.22
N LEU A 449 -2.95 15.36 -23.34
CA LEU A 449 -3.09 15.93 -24.69
C LEU A 449 -4.53 15.81 -25.19
N LEU A 450 -5.25 16.92 -25.22
CA LEU A 450 -6.68 16.91 -25.54
C LEU A 450 -6.93 16.67 -27.05
N PRO A 451 -8.00 15.96 -27.44
CA PRO A 451 -8.42 15.80 -28.83
C PRO A 451 -9.14 17.05 -29.35
N VAL A 452 -8.68 18.24 -28.96
CA VAL A 452 -9.25 19.53 -29.34
C VAL A 452 -8.14 20.36 -29.96
N ARG A 453 -8.42 20.94 -31.12
CA ARG A 453 -7.54 21.92 -31.76
C ARG A 453 -8.00 23.33 -31.46
N SER A 454 -7.05 24.26 -31.34
CA SER A 454 -7.33 25.66 -31.05
C SER A 454 -6.59 26.57 -32.00
N VAL A 455 -7.18 27.73 -32.29
CA VAL A 455 -6.49 28.77 -33.06
C VAL A 455 -5.48 29.48 -32.15
N GLY A 456 -4.26 29.63 -32.65
CA GLY A 456 -3.20 30.42 -32.04
C GLY A 456 -2.57 31.39 -33.05
N VAL A 457 -1.73 32.28 -32.54
CA VAL A 457 -0.87 33.15 -33.34
C VAL A 457 0.56 32.93 -32.89
N MET A 458 1.41 32.47 -33.81
CA MET A 458 2.82 32.17 -33.55
C MET A 458 3.66 32.64 -34.73
N GLY A 459 4.70 33.44 -34.47
CA GLY A 459 5.57 33.99 -35.52
C GLY A 459 4.79 34.77 -36.58
N ASP A 460 3.84 35.61 -36.16
CA ASP A 460 2.91 36.38 -37.02
C ASP A 460 1.99 35.55 -37.94
N GLY A 461 2.04 34.21 -37.85
CA GLY A 461 1.19 33.28 -38.57
C GLY A 461 0.06 32.70 -37.70
N ARG A 462 -1.06 32.34 -38.34
CA ARG A 462 -2.16 31.60 -37.69
C ARG A 462 -1.75 30.13 -37.53
N THR A 463 -1.90 29.58 -36.33
CA THR A 463 -1.69 28.15 -36.05
C THR A 463 -3.00 27.46 -35.63
N TYR A 464 -3.06 26.13 -35.80
CA TYR A 464 -4.21 25.30 -35.42
C TYR A 464 -3.75 23.95 -34.86
N ASP A 465 -3.32 23.99 -33.59
CA ASP A 465 -2.66 22.90 -32.88
C ASP A 465 -3.43 22.45 -31.64
N ASN A 466 -2.88 21.47 -30.91
CA ASN A 466 -3.54 20.82 -29.79
C ASN A 466 -3.59 21.71 -28.53
N VAL A 467 -4.59 21.43 -27.69
CA VAL A 467 -4.67 21.93 -26.32
C VAL A 467 -4.05 20.91 -25.36
N LEU A 468 -3.17 21.37 -24.47
CA LEU A 468 -2.58 20.56 -23.40
C LEU A 468 -3.19 20.94 -22.05
N ALA A 469 -3.64 19.96 -21.27
CA ALA A 469 -4.02 20.16 -19.88
C ALA A 469 -2.89 19.72 -18.96
N LEU A 470 -2.55 20.57 -17.99
CA LEU A 470 -1.62 20.27 -16.91
C LEU A 470 -2.40 19.84 -15.67
N ARG A 471 -1.93 18.79 -15.00
CA ARG A 471 -2.52 18.22 -13.79
C ARG A 471 -1.47 18.10 -12.70
N ALA A 472 -1.80 18.50 -11.48
CA ALA A 472 -1.03 18.16 -10.28
C ALA A 472 -1.96 18.08 -9.07
N VAL A 473 -1.73 17.10 -8.20
CA VAL A 473 -2.56 16.87 -7.01
C VAL A 473 -1.73 16.60 -5.76
N THR A 474 -2.29 16.93 -4.60
CA THR A 474 -1.83 16.48 -3.28
C THR A 474 -2.77 15.40 -2.75
N SER A 475 -2.20 14.34 -2.16
CA SER A 475 -2.97 13.23 -1.59
C SER A 475 -2.12 12.48 -0.55
N THR A 476 -2.79 11.85 0.41
CA THR A 476 -2.15 10.93 1.38
C THR A 476 -2.23 9.47 0.95
N ASP A 477 -3.29 9.08 0.23
CA ASP A 477 -3.63 7.67 -0.07
C ASP A 477 -4.06 7.41 -1.52
N GLY A 478 -4.18 8.45 -2.35
CA GLY A 478 -4.68 8.37 -3.71
C GLY A 478 -6.21 8.14 -3.83
N MET A 479 -6.93 7.95 -2.71
CA MET A 479 -8.39 7.78 -2.68
C MET A 479 -9.10 9.13 -2.76
N THR A 480 -8.58 10.14 -2.05
CA THR A 480 -8.99 11.55 -2.16
C THR A 480 -7.81 12.39 -2.58
N ALA A 481 -8.03 13.45 -3.35
CA ALA A 481 -6.94 14.31 -3.79
C ALA A 481 -7.42 15.74 -4.07
N ASP A 482 -6.63 16.71 -3.61
CA ASP A 482 -6.85 18.12 -3.90
C ASP A 482 -5.92 18.61 -5.00
N VAL A 483 -6.37 19.62 -5.73
CA VAL A 483 -5.54 20.31 -6.72
C VAL A 483 -4.31 20.92 -6.04
N TYR A 484 -3.14 20.78 -6.64
CA TYR A 484 -1.95 21.46 -6.15
C TYR A 484 -2.04 22.98 -6.45
N PRO A 485 -2.00 23.86 -5.44
CA PRO A 485 -2.23 25.29 -5.65
C PRO A 485 -0.96 25.99 -6.15
N PHE A 486 -0.59 25.77 -7.42
CA PHE A 486 0.54 26.48 -8.02
C PHE A 486 0.32 28.00 -8.02
N GLU A 487 1.40 28.75 -7.84
CA GLU A 487 1.39 30.18 -8.13
C GLU A 487 1.11 30.43 -9.62
N SER A 488 0.28 31.42 -9.92
CA SER A 488 -0.07 31.77 -11.31
C SER A 488 1.17 32.07 -12.17
N ALA A 489 2.19 32.69 -11.58
CA ALA A 489 3.46 32.97 -12.26
C ALA A 489 4.21 31.69 -12.69
N PHE A 490 4.16 30.63 -11.87
CA PHE A 490 4.74 29.34 -12.21
C PHE A 490 4.05 28.74 -13.43
N LEU A 491 2.71 28.65 -13.40
CA LEU A 491 1.92 28.09 -14.51
C LEU A 491 2.11 28.88 -15.81
N SER A 492 2.17 30.22 -15.73
CA SER A 492 2.42 31.06 -16.91
C SER A 492 3.79 30.75 -17.55
N ARG A 493 4.84 30.60 -16.74
CA ARG A 493 6.19 30.30 -17.24
C ARG A 493 6.24 28.92 -17.89
N VAL A 494 5.68 27.91 -17.24
CA VAL A 494 5.58 26.54 -17.76
C VAL A 494 4.84 26.53 -19.09
N ALA A 495 3.69 27.20 -19.18
CA ALA A 495 2.90 27.28 -20.39
C ALA A 495 3.69 27.90 -21.55
N THR A 496 4.38 29.03 -21.31
CA THR A 496 5.25 29.67 -22.31
C THR A 496 6.34 28.72 -22.79
N ARG A 497 6.99 28.01 -21.86
CA ARG A 497 8.07 27.07 -22.20
C ARG A 497 7.57 25.92 -23.07
N ILE A 498 6.47 25.27 -22.68
CA ILE A 498 5.84 24.19 -23.45
C ILE A 498 5.47 24.67 -24.86
N ILE A 499 4.84 25.84 -24.98
CA ILE A 499 4.41 26.40 -26.26
C ILE A 499 5.61 26.69 -27.20
N ASN A 500 6.73 27.14 -26.65
CA ASN A 500 7.92 27.46 -27.43
C ASN A 500 8.75 26.23 -27.82
N GLU A 501 8.81 25.21 -26.97
CA GLU A 501 9.68 24.04 -27.15
C GLU A 501 8.97 22.86 -27.82
N VAL A 502 7.64 22.76 -27.72
CA VAL A 502 6.86 21.60 -28.18
C VAL A 502 5.98 21.96 -29.36
N GLN A 503 6.46 21.63 -30.57
CA GLN A 503 5.66 21.71 -31.78
C GLN A 503 4.40 20.84 -31.67
N GLY A 504 3.25 21.39 -32.07
CA GLY A 504 1.95 20.73 -31.99
C GLY A 504 1.11 21.10 -30.76
N ILE A 505 1.55 22.05 -29.94
CA ILE A 505 0.78 22.63 -28.82
C ILE A 505 0.77 24.15 -28.94
N ASN A 506 -0.41 24.76 -28.90
CA ASN A 506 -0.55 26.22 -28.91
C ASN A 506 -1.41 26.80 -27.79
N ARG A 507 -1.93 25.93 -26.92
CA ARG A 507 -2.76 26.32 -25.78
C ARG A 507 -2.51 25.36 -24.62
N VAL A 508 -2.35 25.94 -23.44
CA VAL A 508 -2.14 25.20 -22.19
C VAL A 508 -3.23 25.61 -21.19
N VAL A 509 -3.81 24.64 -20.49
CA VAL A 509 -4.79 24.84 -19.41
C VAL A 509 -4.34 24.08 -18.16
N TYR A 510 -4.92 24.40 -16.99
CA TYR A 510 -4.66 23.69 -15.74
C TYR A 510 -5.97 23.16 -15.14
N ASP A 511 -5.95 21.93 -14.65
CA ASP A 511 -7.11 21.24 -14.08
C ASP A 511 -7.27 21.53 -12.58
N TYR A 512 -8.30 22.30 -12.25
CA TYR A 512 -8.68 22.70 -10.89
C TYR A 512 -9.66 21.74 -10.19
N THR A 513 -9.93 20.57 -10.76
CA THR A 513 -10.93 19.63 -10.22
C THR A 513 -10.32 18.77 -9.11
N SER A 514 -10.92 18.74 -7.92
CA SER A 514 -10.54 17.78 -6.87
C SER A 514 -11.11 16.38 -7.15
N LYS A 515 -10.57 15.37 -6.47
CA LYS A 515 -11.12 14.02 -6.38
C LYS A 515 -11.73 13.83 -4.99
N PRO A 516 -13.06 13.73 -4.85
CA PRO A 516 -14.13 13.91 -5.86
C PRO A 516 -14.41 15.39 -6.24
N PRO A 517 -15.15 15.70 -7.34
CA PRO A 517 -15.90 14.78 -8.21
C PRO A 517 -15.10 14.20 -9.39
N GLY A 518 -13.92 14.74 -9.69
CA GLY A 518 -13.06 14.21 -10.74
C GLY A 518 -12.30 12.96 -10.30
N THR A 519 -11.52 12.39 -11.21
CA THR A 519 -10.46 11.42 -10.92
C THR A 519 -9.09 12.10 -10.99
N ILE A 520 -8.02 11.40 -10.62
CA ILE A 520 -6.67 11.94 -10.78
C ILE A 520 -6.30 11.94 -12.27
N GLU A 521 -6.36 10.76 -12.89
CA GLU A 521 -6.24 10.57 -14.35
C GLU A 521 -7.52 11.03 -15.08
N TRP A 522 -7.42 11.34 -16.37
CA TRP A 522 -8.54 11.85 -17.19
C TRP A 522 -9.35 10.73 -17.88
N GLU A 523 -8.86 9.49 -17.84
CA GLU A 523 -9.44 8.28 -18.42
C GLU A 523 -9.07 7.06 -17.56
#